data_AF-A0A8H3URJ0-F1
#
_entry.id   AF-A0A8H3URJ0-F1
#
_cell.length_a   1.000
_cell.length_b   1.000
_cell.length_c   1.000
_cell.angle_alpha   90.00
_cell.angle_beta   90.00
_cell.angle_gamma   90.00
#
_symmetry.space_group_name_H-M   'P 1'
#
loop_
_entity.id
_entity.type
_entity.pdbx_description
1 polymer ?
#
loop_
_entity_poly.entity_id
_entity_poly.type
_entity_poly.pdbx_seq_one_letter_code
_entity_poly.pdbx_strand_id
1 'polypeptide(L)'
;MKFTFTLLVASLATSVSAKRFELCCCLKHQEGSDYYTCDKDATKTLVDAKPGHYAFTSRYWWSIYHNKPIKYESDNYIYATGKDGEDTVIGKKEMQHWCDKQKAGYYCFSPGFDYSYNYKGEFIGTGKTPIPVTKWP
;
A
#
# COMPACT_ATOMS: atom_id res chain seq x y z
N MET A 1 -2.17 50.62 -32.78
CA MET A 1 -1.99 49.18 -32.50
C MET A 1 -2.08 48.99 -30.99
N LYS A 2 -3.07 48.24 -30.51
CA LYS A 2 -3.30 48.01 -29.07
C LYS A 2 -2.57 46.71 -28.68
N PHE A 3 -1.55 46.82 -27.84
CA PHE A 3 -0.82 45.68 -27.28
C PHE A 3 -1.59 45.14 -26.07
N THR A 4 -2.27 44.01 -26.26
CA THR A 4 -2.92 43.29 -25.17
C THR A 4 -1.85 42.44 -24.48
N PHE A 5 -1.49 42.81 -23.25
CA PHE A 5 -0.62 42.01 -22.38
C PHE A 5 -1.38 40.76 -21.90
N THR A 6 -0.97 39.59 -22.38
CA THR A 6 -1.49 38.30 -21.94
C THR A 6 -0.95 37.99 -20.54
N LEU A 7 -1.86 37.93 -19.55
CA LEU A 7 -1.55 37.60 -18.17
C LEU A 7 -1.15 36.12 -18.07
N LEU A 8 0.12 35.86 -17.74
CA LEU A 8 0.68 34.53 -17.52
C LEU A 8 0.31 34.09 -16.10
N VAL A 9 -0.80 33.37 -15.95
CA VAL A 9 -1.19 32.77 -14.67
C VAL A 9 -0.28 31.58 -14.41
N ALA A 10 0.75 31.79 -13.58
CA ALA A 10 1.58 30.72 -13.04
C ALA A 10 0.71 29.85 -12.12
N SER A 11 0.23 28.73 -12.63
CA SER A 11 -0.43 27.69 -11.85
C SER A 11 0.57 27.08 -10.89
N LEU A 12 0.55 27.51 -9.63
CA LEU A 12 1.21 26.80 -8.53
C LEU A 12 0.61 25.40 -8.45
N ALA A 13 1.31 24.41 -8.99
CA ALA A 13 1.04 23.01 -8.72
C ALA A 13 1.29 22.79 -7.22
N THR A 14 0.21 22.81 -6.44
CA THR A 14 0.24 22.32 -5.06
C THR A 14 0.53 20.82 -5.16
N SER A 15 1.79 20.45 -4.95
CA SER A 15 2.22 19.07 -4.82
C SER A 15 1.62 18.51 -3.54
N VAL A 16 0.36 18.05 -3.63
CA VAL A 16 -0.29 17.29 -2.58
C VAL A 16 0.51 15.99 -2.44
N SER A 17 1.46 15.96 -1.51
CA SER A 17 2.21 14.75 -1.17
C SER A 17 1.21 13.74 -0.58
N ALA A 18 0.66 12.90 -1.45
CA ALA A 18 -0.17 11.79 -1.04
C ALA A 18 0.72 10.84 -0.24
N LYS A 19 0.40 10.63 1.04
CA LYS A 19 1.11 9.64 1.85
C LYS A 19 1.05 8.28 1.14
N ARG A 20 2.22 7.77 0.79
CA ARG A 20 2.48 6.52 0.07
C ARG A 20 3.10 5.53 1.06
N PHE A 21 2.66 4.28 1.02
CA PHE A 21 3.10 3.22 1.93
C PHE A 21 3.50 1.99 1.13
N GLU A 22 4.41 1.18 1.65
CA GLU A 22 4.80 -0.07 0.98
C GLU A 22 3.81 -1.20 1.28
N LEU A 23 3.26 -1.22 2.49
CA LEU A 23 2.42 -2.30 2.98
C LEU A 23 1.14 -1.74 3.60
N CYS A 24 0.01 -2.36 3.26
CA CYS A 24 -1.29 -2.00 3.80
C CYS A 24 -2.17 -3.23 4.04
N CYS A 25 -3.16 -3.10 4.92
CA CYS A 25 -4.26 -4.06 5.05
C CYS A 25 -5.52 -3.40 5.58
N CYS A 26 -6.68 -3.99 5.34
CA CYS A 26 -7.90 -3.64 6.06
C CYS A 26 -7.88 -4.27 7.45
N LEU A 27 -8.53 -3.63 8.42
CA LEU A 27 -8.55 -4.06 9.82
C LEU A 27 -9.93 -4.59 10.21
N LYS A 28 -9.93 -5.72 10.90
CA LYS A 28 -11.07 -6.23 11.66
C LYS A 28 -10.81 -6.16 13.15
N HIS A 29 -11.83 -5.78 13.88
CA HIS A 29 -11.86 -5.92 15.33
C HIS A 29 -12.04 -7.38 15.69
N GLN A 30 -11.23 -7.88 16.63
CA GLN A 30 -11.33 -9.26 17.10
C GLN A 30 -12.38 -9.35 18.21
N GLU A 31 -13.39 -10.19 18.02
CA GLU A 31 -14.46 -10.38 19.01
C GLU A 31 -13.89 -10.84 20.35
N GLY A 32 -14.31 -10.21 21.45
CA GLY A 32 -13.81 -10.52 22.79
C GLY A 32 -12.42 -9.96 23.12
N SER A 33 -11.87 -9.06 22.31
CA SER A 33 -10.61 -8.36 22.61
C SER A 33 -10.67 -6.89 22.18
N ASP A 34 -9.76 -6.05 22.69
CA ASP A 34 -9.62 -4.65 22.25
C ASP A 34 -8.63 -4.50 21.06
N TYR A 35 -8.36 -5.59 20.35
CA TYR A 35 -7.30 -5.63 19.33
C TYR A 35 -7.86 -5.69 17.91
N TYR A 36 -7.09 -5.10 17.00
CA TYR A 36 -7.32 -5.17 15.56
C TYR A 36 -6.29 -6.10 14.91
N THR A 37 -6.74 -6.83 13.90
CA THR A 37 -5.89 -7.68 13.03
C THR A 37 -6.20 -7.36 11.58
N CYS A 38 -5.32 -7.73 10.65
CA CYS A 38 -5.68 -7.56 9.25
C CYS A 38 -6.81 -8.51 8.87
N ASP A 39 -7.83 -7.96 8.23
CA ASP A 39 -8.94 -8.69 7.65
C ASP A 39 -8.54 -9.15 6.24
N LYS A 40 -8.29 -10.44 6.11
CA LYS A 40 -7.93 -11.06 4.83
C LYS A 40 -9.02 -10.87 3.78
N ASP A 41 -10.28 -11.08 4.14
CA ASP A 41 -11.39 -11.09 3.18
C ASP A 41 -11.66 -9.67 2.69
N ALA A 42 -11.70 -8.70 3.61
CA ALA A 42 -11.84 -7.29 3.24
C ALA A 42 -10.65 -6.82 2.38
N THR A 43 -9.41 -7.19 2.75
CA THR A 43 -8.21 -6.83 1.99
C THR A 43 -8.19 -7.48 0.60
N LYS A 44 -8.67 -8.73 0.50
CA LYS A 44 -8.72 -9.47 -0.76
C LYS A 44 -9.62 -8.78 -1.79
N THR A 45 -10.65 -8.05 -1.35
CA THR A 45 -11.51 -7.31 -2.28
C THR A 45 -10.75 -6.30 -3.13
N LEU A 46 -9.70 -5.68 -2.60
CA LEU A 46 -8.82 -4.78 -3.36
C LEU A 46 -7.93 -5.54 -4.35
N VAL A 47 -7.34 -6.65 -3.89
CA VAL A 47 -6.50 -7.51 -4.75
C VAL A 47 -7.31 -8.05 -5.94
N ASP A 48 -8.54 -8.49 -5.69
CA ASP A 48 -9.43 -9.02 -6.72
C ASP A 48 -9.96 -7.93 -7.67
N ALA A 49 -10.19 -6.71 -7.15
CA ALA A 49 -10.61 -5.57 -7.96
C ALA A 49 -9.51 -5.03 -8.88
N LYS A 50 -8.24 -5.27 -8.54
CA LYS A 50 -7.08 -4.88 -9.37
C LYS A 50 -6.12 -6.06 -9.56
N PRO A 51 -6.50 -7.07 -10.37
CA PRO A 51 -5.69 -8.26 -10.56
C PRO A 51 -4.27 -7.93 -11.05
N GLY A 52 -3.26 -8.42 -10.33
CA GLY A 52 -1.86 -8.26 -10.68
C GLY A 52 -1.23 -6.93 -10.23
N HIS A 53 -2.02 -5.93 -9.86
CA HIS A 53 -1.51 -4.66 -9.32
C HIS A 53 -1.13 -4.78 -7.83
N TYR A 54 -1.90 -5.57 -7.07
CA TYR A 54 -1.59 -5.90 -5.68
C TYR A 54 -1.38 -7.39 -5.49
N ALA A 55 -0.58 -7.74 -4.49
CA ALA A 55 -0.44 -9.10 -4.01
C ALA A 55 -0.29 -9.12 -2.49
N PHE A 56 -0.73 -10.22 -1.87
CA PHE A 56 -0.47 -10.48 -0.46
C PHE A 56 0.99 -10.81 -0.25
N THR A 57 1.62 -10.23 0.77
CA THR A 57 2.97 -10.61 1.18
C THR A 57 2.92 -11.95 1.91
N SER A 58 3.76 -12.89 1.50
CA SER A 58 4.07 -14.14 2.21
C SER A 58 4.81 -13.93 3.53
N ARG A 59 5.35 -12.74 3.78
CA ARG A 59 6.11 -12.42 4.98
C ARG A 59 5.20 -12.13 6.16
N TYR A 60 5.59 -12.72 7.28
CA TYR A 60 5.04 -12.43 8.58
C TYR A 60 5.66 -11.18 9.21
N TRP A 61 4.81 -10.31 9.75
CA TRP A 61 5.21 -9.04 10.35
C TRP A 61 4.93 -9.06 11.85
N TRP A 62 5.98 -9.34 12.64
CA TRP A 62 5.85 -9.61 14.09
C TRP A 62 6.42 -8.54 15.03
N SER A 63 7.17 -7.53 14.55
CA SER A 63 7.98 -6.68 15.44
C SER A 63 7.94 -5.17 15.18
N ILE A 64 7.02 -4.66 14.35
CA ILE A 64 7.06 -3.25 13.91
C ILE A 64 6.37 -2.29 14.89
N TYR A 65 5.85 -2.77 16.03
CA TYR A 65 4.88 -2.03 16.83
C TYR A 65 5.26 -1.92 18.30
N HIS A 66 6.22 -1.04 18.61
CA HIS A 66 6.34 -0.51 19.97
C HIS A 66 5.31 0.60 20.28
N ASN A 67 4.61 1.17 19.28
CA ASN A 67 3.73 2.34 19.51
C ASN A 67 2.55 2.47 18.49
N LYS A 68 1.52 1.58 18.48
CA LYS A 68 0.10 1.78 17.98
C LYS A 68 -0.61 0.46 17.53
N PRO A 69 -1.96 0.43 17.31
CA PRO A 69 -2.92 -0.51 17.93
C PRO A 69 -2.96 -1.95 17.38
N ILE A 70 -2.02 -2.37 16.53
CA ILE A 70 -1.95 -3.75 16.04
C ILE A 70 -0.89 -4.45 16.86
N LYS A 71 -1.33 -5.10 17.94
CA LYS A 71 -0.44 -5.72 18.92
C LYS A 71 0.06 -7.10 18.46
N TYR A 72 -0.46 -7.62 17.35
CA TYR A 72 -0.13 -8.95 16.85
C TYR A 72 -0.01 -9.00 15.33
N GLU A 73 1.10 -9.57 14.90
CA GLU A 73 1.17 -10.67 13.96
C GLU A 73 0.02 -10.76 12.93
N SER A 74 0.33 -10.38 11.68
CA SER A 74 -0.57 -10.59 10.56
C SER A 74 0.17 -10.90 9.28
N ASP A 75 -0.33 -11.92 8.59
CA ASP A 75 0.09 -12.44 7.28
C ASP A 75 -0.75 -11.88 6.12
N ASN A 76 -1.60 -10.88 6.36
CA ASN A 76 -2.57 -10.37 5.36
C ASN A 76 -2.31 -8.93 4.93
N TYR A 77 -1.03 -8.53 4.90
CA TYR A 77 -0.63 -7.28 4.26
C TYR A 77 -0.55 -7.46 2.75
N ILE A 78 -0.83 -6.39 2.02
CA ILE A 78 -0.63 -6.28 0.58
C ILE A 78 0.39 -5.19 0.29
N TYR A 79 1.05 -5.32 -0.86
CA TYR A 79 1.94 -4.32 -1.44
C TYR A 79 1.56 -4.14 -2.92
N ALA A 80 1.98 -3.02 -3.52
CA ALA A 80 1.84 -2.80 -4.95
C ALA A 80 3.00 -3.51 -5.68
N THR A 81 2.67 -4.34 -6.66
CA THR A 81 3.63 -5.26 -7.31
C THR A 81 4.60 -4.53 -8.23
N GLY A 82 4.27 -3.30 -8.65
CA GLY A 82 4.99 -2.59 -9.71
C GLY A 82 4.95 -3.32 -11.06
N LYS A 83 3.99 -4.24 -11.24
CA LYS A 83 3.78 -4.92 -12.51
C LYS A 83 3.57 -3.88 -13.61
N ASP A 84 4.14 -4.14 -14.79
CA ASP A 84 4.02 -3.28 -15.97
C ASP A 84 4.58 -1.85 -15.79
N GLY A 85 5.47 -1.64 -14.80
CA GLY A 85 6.11 -0.35 -14.54
C GLY A 85 5.28 0.61 -13.69
N GLU A 86 4.23 0.10 -13.04
CA GLU A 86 3.37 0.87 -12.15
C GLU A 86 4.03 1.22 -10.80
N ASP A 87 3.42 2.12 -10.04
CA ASP A 87 3.89 2.55 -8.71
C ASP A 87 4.01 1.34 -7.75
N THR A 88 5.15 1.23 -7.05
CA THR A 88 5.40 0.16 -6.05
C THR A 88 4.91 0.54 -4.64
N VAL A 89 4.00 1.51 -4.55
CA VAL A 89 3.51 2.06 -3.29
C VAL A 89 1.99 2.24 -3.31
N ILE A 90 1.37 2.02 -2.15
CA ILE A 90 -0.07 2.12 -1.94
C ILE A 90 -0.41 3.51 -1.39
N GLY A 91 -1.37 4.16 -2.03
CA GLY A 91 -1.88 5.46 -1.59
C GLY A 91 -2.80 5.34 -0.37
N LYS A 92 -2.63 6.22 0.62
CA LYS A 92 -3.52 6.30 1.81
C LYS A 92 -5.01 6.33 1.46
N LYS A 93 -5.39 7.23 0.54
CA LYS A 93 -6.79 7.47 0.15
C LYS A 93 -7.40 6.26 -0.55
N GLU A 94 -6.59 5.58 -1.35
CA GLU A 94 -7.00 4.36 -2.02
C GLU A 94 -7.28 3.26 -1.01
N MET A 95 -6.35 3.00 -0.09
CA MET A 95 -6.57 1.98 0.93
C MET A 95 -7.80 2.28 1.78
N GLN A 96 -7.95 3.54 2.20
CA GLN A 96 -9.10 3.98 2.97
C GLN A 96 -10.42 3.73 2.22
N HIS A 97 -10.51 4.17 0.96
CA HIS A 97 -11.71 3.99 0.14
C HIS A 97 -12.12 2.52 0.01
N TRP A 98 -11.15 1.62 -0.14
CA TRP A 98 -11.43 0.19 -0.27
C TRP A 98 -11.89 -0.45 1.05
N CYS A 99 -11.23 -0.15 2.17
CA CYS A 99 -11.63 -0.70 3.46
C CYS A 99 -12.97 -0.13 3.95
N ASP A 100 -13.25 1.15 3.67
CA ASP A 100 -14.53 1.79 4.04
C ASP A 100 -15.73 1.08 3.36
N LYS A 101 -15.58 0.61 2.11
CA LYS A 101 -16.61 -0.19 1.42
C LYS A 101 -16.91 -1.51 2.13
N GLN A 102 -15.93 -2.07 2.83
CA GLN A 102 -16.05 -3.30 3.61
C GLN A 102 -16.40 -3.01 5.09
N LYS A 103 -16.66 -1.74 5.45
CA LYS A 103 -16.86 -1.29 6.84
C LYS A 103 -15.68 -1.64 7.76
N ALA A 104 -14.47 -1.68 7.21
CA ALA A 104 -13.24 -2.02 7.90
C ALA A 104 -12.35 -0.79 8.09
N GLY A 105 -11.54 -0.79 9.15
CA GLY A 105 -10.43 0.18 9.26
C GLY A 105 -9.32 -0.14 8.26
N TYR A 106 -8.26 0.67 8.21
CA TYR A 106 -7.05 0.32 7.46
C TYR A 106 -5.80 0.62 8.27
N TYR A 107 -4.75 -0.12 7.96
CA TYR A 107 -3.42 0.11 8.47
C TYR A 107 -2.41 0.05 7.34
N CYS A 108 -1.48 0.99 7.34
CA CYS A 108 -0.40 1.02 6.37
C CYS A 108 0.91 1.43 7.04
N PHE A 109 2.01 0.87 6.55
CA PHE A 109 3.36 1.23 6.99
C PHE A 109 4.37 1.03 5.85
N SER A 110 5.53 1.64 5.98
CA SER A 110 6.71 1.33 5.17
C SER A 110 7.80 0.85 6.13
N PRO A 111 8.19 -0.43 6.07
CA PRO A 111 9.27 -0.93 6.90
C PRO A 111 10.54 -0.13 6.61
N GLY A 112 11.24 0.35 7.64
CA GLY A 112 12.46 1.14 7.46
C GLY A 112 13.65 0.39 6.83
N PHE A 113 13.49 -0.90 6.53
CA PHE A 113 14.43 -1.71 5.75
C PHE A 113 13.80 -2.01 4.39
N ASP A 114 14.59 -1.95 3.32
CA ASP A 114 14.12 -2.25 1.97
C ASP A 114 13.81 -3.75 1.84
N TYR A 115 12.55 -4.16 2.04
CA TYR A 115 12.12 -5.53 1.83
C TYR A 115 11.65 -5.73 0.40
N SER A 116 12.19 -6.75 -0.27
CA SER A 116 11.84 -7.07 -1.65
C SER A 116 10.89 -8.25 -1.72
N TYR A 117 9.88 -8.12 -2.59
CA TYR A 117 8.90 -9.14 -2.92
C TYR A 117 8.86 -9.34 -4.43
N ASN A 118 8.72 -10.58 -4.91
CA ASN A 118 8.40 -10.82 -6.32
C ASN A 118 6.91 -10.48 -6.59
N TYR A 119 6.43 -10.51 -7.83
CA TYR A 119 5.03 -10.15 -8.16
C TYR A 119 3.94 -11.06 -7.54
N LYS A 120 4.32 -12.24 -7.03
CA LYS A 120 3.42 -13.16 -6.33
C LYS A 120 3.31 -12.84 -4.84
N GLY A 121 4.10 -11.89 -4.35
CA GLY A 121 4.22 -11.54 -2.94
C GLY A 121 5.15 -12.46 -2.15
N GLU A 122 5.98 -13.25 -2.83
CA GLU A 122 7.00 -14.06 -2.17
C GLU A 122 8.15 -13.16 -1.73
N PHE A 123 8.53 -13.26 -0.45
CA PHE A 123 9.68 -12.54 0.07
C PHE A 123 10.98 -13.09 -0.55
N ILE A 124 11.79 -12.20 -1.13
CA ILE A 124 13.00 -12.59 -1.89
C ILE A 124 14.29 -11.99 -1.33
N GLY A 125 14.21 -11.13 -0.32
CA GLY A 125 15.40 -10.59 0.35
C GLY A 125 15.26 -9.13 0.79
N THR A 126 16.35 -8.59 1.31
CA THR A 126 16.47 -7.18 1.69
C THR A 126 17.39 -6.44 0.72
N GLY A 127 16.95 -5.33 0.13
CA GLY A 127 17.71 -4.53 -0.83
C GLY A 127 16.85 -3.53 -1.62
N LYS A 128 17.46 -2.41 -2.05
CA LYS A 128 16.82 -1.25 -2.73
C LYS A 128 16.24 -1.52 -4.12
N THR A 129 16.26 -2.74 -4.60
CA THR A 129 15.90 -3.02 -5.99
C THR A 129 14.55 -3.71 -6.01
N PRO A 130 13.45 -3.03 -6.41
CA PRO A 130 12.33 -3.77 -6.96
C PRO A 130 12.94 -4.57 -8.11
N ILE A 131 12.92 -5.91 -8.02
CA ILE A 131 13.40 -6.74 -9.12
C ILE A 131 12.54 -6.32 -10.32
N PRO A 132 13.14 -5.70 -11.36
CA PRO A 132 12.40 -5.32 -12.52
C PRO A 132 11.72 -6.58 -13.06
N VAL A 133 10.43 -6.49 -13.34
CA VAL A 133 9.66 -7.58 -13.98
C VAL A 133 10.17 -7.87 -15.40
N THR A 134 11.24 -7.21 -15.84
CA THR A 134 11.84 -7.41 -17.15
C THR A 134 12.66 -8.70 -17.19
N LYS A 135 12.02 -9.68 -17.85
CA LYS A 135 12.52 -10.93 -18.41
C LYS A 135 12.54 -12.12 -17.46
N TRP A 136 11.43 -12.85 -17.44
CA TRP A 136 11.47 -14.30 -17.27
C TRP A 136 10.48 -14.97 -18.25
N PRO A 137 10.79 -16.20 -18.70
CA PRO A 137 10.36 -16.83 -19.96
C PRO A 137 8.89 -17.24 -20.05
#